data_AF-A0A2I1M1S8-F1
#
_entry.id   AF-A0A2I1M1S8-F1
#
_cell.length_a   1.000
_cell.length_b   1.000
_cell.length_c   1.000
_cell.angle_alpha   90.00
_cell.angle_beta   90.00
_cell.angle_gamma   90.00
#
_symmetry.space_group_name_H-M   'P 1'
#
loop_
_entity.id
_entity.type
_entity.pdbx_description
1 polymer ?
#
loop_
_entity_poly.entity_id
_entity_poly.type
_entity_poly.pdbx_seq_one_letter_code
_entity_poly.pdbx_strand_id
1 'polypeptide(L)'
;MVNYNYYVNLGNKKITFTIPENLITDKYKNVTGSRSKCIKNTLPADSTHPYERITLTDVRRQLIFEIPSQLTNAYNKLQKIADNTPYNIKIETETFENQNRTLHYFTLTPGKITIPNPITRIIVDTETTGLDPAEDELLQIAIIDGNGTTLHNEYYKPEHKTSWPEAQRINHISPQQVKNKAYARFDKNRLQKIFDRAQEIIIYNAPFDLAFLAVLGLKFDTKKVTDTMKEYGHLYHHTRFYKLTDAARESRYTYKAHDALADCHATLAVQQRIDKRKGITIIEQNPKPEPEPSKETTTTVTETTQKKQPKHHHHTQQDGAWSTEVLFIYKIFMSIFSFLALIITLGFLPAPRRATGTLICILLISLGWLIYYIHRPNK
;
A
#
# COMPACT_ATOMS: atom_id res chain seq x y z
N MET A 1 10.58 0.38 22.82
CA MET A 1 9.14 0.34 22.47
C MET A 1 8.77 1.71 21.91
N VAL A 2 8.81 1.86 20.59
CA VAL A 2 8.41 3.12 19.92
C VAL A 2 6.95 2.98 19.52
N ASN A 3 6.13 3.92 19.98
CA ASN A 3 4.68 3.88 19.89
C ASN A 3 4.26 4.43 18.51
N TYR A 4 4.20 3.57 17.49
CA TYR A 4 3.80 3.92 16.12
C TYR A 4 2.28 4.08 16.01
N ASN A 5 1.75 5.17 16.57
CA ASN A 5 0.36 5.59 16.40
C ASN A 5 0.21 6.45 15.14
N TYR A 6 0.39 5.86 13.96
CA TYR A 6 -0.05 6.46 12.69
C TYR A 6 -1.42 5.92 12.32
N TYR A 7 -2.45 6.32 13.06
CA TYR A 7 -3.83 5.96 12.79
C TYR A 7 -4.67 7.23 12.65
N VAL A 8 -4.81 7.74 11.42
CA VAL A 8 -5.81 8.76 11.14
C VAL A 8 -7.14 8.05 10.89
N ASN A 9 -7.87 7.80 11.96
CA ASN A 9 -9.29 7.43 11.85
C ASN A 9 -10.04 8.69 11.39
N LEU A 10 -10.26 8.82 10.08
CA LEU A 10 -11.25 9.76 9.53
C LEU A 10 -12.63 9.24 9.93
N GLY A 11 -12.97 9.45 11.20
CA GLY A 11 -14.20 8.96 11.78
C GLY A 11 -15.39 9.56 11.05
N ASN A 12 -16.20 8.71 10.41
CA ASN A 12 -17.53 9.00 9.88
C ASN A 12 -18.55 9.38 10.99
N LYS A 13 -18.13 10.10 12.04
CA LYS A 13 -18.95 10.35 13.20
C LYS A 13 -19.68 11.67 13.03
N LYS A 14 -21.01 11.58 12.98
CA LYS A 14 -21.93 12.68 13.24
C LYS A 14 -21.58 13.29 14.59
N ILE A 15 -21.26 14.59 14.63
CA ILE A 15 -21.00 15.31 15.89
C ILE A 15 -22.23 16.13 16.22
N THR A 16 -22.79 15.90 17.41
CA THR A 16 -23.93 16.65 17.93
C THR A 16 -23.56 17.39 19.22
N PHE A 17 -23.89 18.67 19.31
CA PHE A 17 -23.81 19.44 20.55
C PHE A 17 -24.88 20.52 20.61
N THR A 18 -25.09 21.03 21.82
CA THR A 18 -26.11 22.03 22.11
C THR A 18 -25.47 23.27 22.71
N ILE A 19 -25.90 24.46 22.28
CA ILE A 19 -25.53 25.74 22.89
C ILE A 19 -26.82 26.47 23.31
N PRO A 20 -26.94 26.92 24.58
CA PRO A 20 -27.99 27.84 25.00
C PRO A 20 -27.93 29.17 24.26
N GLU A 21 -29.07 29.73 23.85
CA GLU A 21 -29.13 30.99 23.10
C GLU A 21 -28.44 32.18 23.80
N ASN A 22 -28.50 32.25 25.14
CA ASN A 22 -27.83 33.30 25.92
C ASN A 22 -26.29 33.23 25.87
N LEU A 23 -25.72 32.13 25.37
CA LEU A 23 -24.28 31.94 25.16
C LEU A 23 -23.88 32.06 23.68
N ILE A 24 -24.86 32.33 22.80
CA ILE A 24 -24.68 32.55 21.37
C ILE A 24 -24.72 34.06 21.13
N THR A 25 -23.65 34.64 20.57
CA THR A 25 -23.65 36.09 20.27
C THR A 25 -24.73 36.42 19.24
N ASP A 26 -25.24 37.65 19.21
CA ASP A 26 -26.35 38.07 18.32
C ASP A 26 -26.09 37.80 16.84
N LYS A 27 -24.80 37.73 16.46
CA LYS A 27 -24.32 37.37 15.12
C LYS A 27 -24.75 35.96 14.67
N TYR A 28 -25.09 35.08 15.60
CA TYR A 28 -25.31 33.64 15.36
C TYR A 28 -26.73 33.18 15.73
N LYS A 29 -27.67 34.08 16.01
CA LYS A 29 -29.06 33.70 16.33
C LYS A 29 -29.85 33.18 15.11
N ASN A 30 -29.46 33.63 13.90
CA ASN A 30 -30.18 33.34 12.66
C ASN A 30 -29.54 32.24 11.77
N VAL A 31 -28.69 31.35 12.32
CA VAL A 31 -27.92 30.36 11.51
C VAL A 31 -28.62 29.02 11.26
N THR A 32 -29.94 28.91 11.46
CA THR A 32 -30.68 27.67 11.20
C THR A 32 -30.58 27.23 9.74
N GLY A 33 -30.69 25.91 9.51
CA GLY A 33 -30.65 25.31 8.18
C GLY A 33 -29.40 24.47 7.92
N SER A 34 -29.22 24.07 6.67
CA SER A 34 -28.14 23.18 6.23
C SER A 34 -27.12 23.92 5.35
N ARG A 35 -25.83 23.67 5.57
CA ARG A 35 -24.72 24.22 4.82
C ARG A 35 -23.74 23.11 4.45
N SER A 36 -23.15 23.17 3.27
CA SER A 36 -22.19 22.17 2.78
C SER A 36 -20.78 22.74 2.66
N LYS A 37 -19.77 21.87 2.78
CA LYS A 37 -18.34 22.23 2.59
C LYS A 37 -17.85 23.36 3.51
N CYS A 38 -18.36 23.41 4.73
CA CYS A 38 -17.91 24.34 5.75
C CYS A 38 -16.54 23.91 6.27
N ILE A 39 -15.65 24.88 6.49
CA ILE A 39 -14.27 24.65 6.88
C ILE A 39 -14.07 25.05 8.34
N LYS A 40 -13.57 24.11 9.15
CA LYS A 40 -13.21 24.33 10.55
C LYS A 40 -11.78 24.86 10.66
N ASN A 41 -11.56 25.88 11.49
CA ASN A 41 -10.23 26.37 11.88
C ASN A 41 -10.18 26.67 13.37
N THR A 42 -9.04 26.43 14.01
CA THR A 42 -8.74 26.93 15.35
C THR A 42 -7.94 28.23 15.27
N LEU A 43 -8.37 29.27 15.97
CA LEU A 43 -7.69 30.56 16.06
C LEU A 43 -7.25 30.82 17.51
N PRO A 44 -6.00 31.28 17.74
CA PRO A 44 -5.52 31.64 19.07
C PRO A 44 -6.23 32.88 19.62
N ALA A 45 -6.06 33.13 20.91
CA ALA A 45 -6.47 34.40 21.51
C ALA A 45 -5.71 35.58 20.87
N ASP A 46 -6.38 36.72 20.73
CA ASP A 46 -5.82 37.96 20.20
C ASP A 46 -6.37 39.18 20.97
N SER A 47 -5.92 40.39 20.60
CA SER A 47 -6.32 41.64 21.27
C SER A 47 -7.83 41.92 21.26
N THR A 48 -8.56 41.29 20.33
CA THR A 48 -10.01 41.43 20.17
C THR A 48 -10.78 40.21 20.69
N HIS A 49 -10.12 39.05 20.84
CA HIS A 49 -10.69 37.79 21.32
C HIS A 49 -9.80 37.19 22.41
N PRO A 50 -10.10 37.39 23.71
CA PRO A 50 -9.22 36.98 24.81
C PRO A 50 -9.10 35.45 25.00
N TYR A 51 -9.85 34.65 24.24
CA TYR A 51 -9.85 33.19 24.31
C TYR A 51 -9.62 32.58 22.93
N GLU A 52 -8.95 31.43 22.90
CA GLU A 52 -8.88 30.56 21.71
C GLU A 52 -10.30 30.23 21.24
N ARG A 53 -10.50 30.15 19.93
CA ARG A 53 -11.82 29.92 19.34
C ARG A 53 -11.75 29.00 18.14
N ILE A 54 -12.79 28.19 17.97
CA ILE A 54 -13.01 27.42 16.76
C ILE A 54 -13.97 28.21 15.88
N THR A 55 -13.56 28.44 14.63
CA THR A 55 -14.40 29.06 13.61
C THR A 55 -14.85 28.02 12.60
N LEU A 56 -16.09 28.18 12.14
CA LEU A 56 -16.61 27.50 10.97
C LEU A 56 -16.95 28.54 9.91
N THR A 57 -16.36 28.36 8.74
CA THR A 57 -16.49 29.27 7.60
C THR A 57 -17.08 28.54 6.40
N ASP A 58 -17.67 29.26 5.46
CA ASP A 58 -18.03 28.69 4.17
C ASP A 58 -16.80 28.56 3.24
N VAL A 59 -17.01 28.05 2.02
CA VAL A 59 -15.93 27.89 1.02
C VAL A 59 -15.28 29.20 0.58
N ARG A 60 -15.92 30.35 0.84
CA ARG A 60 -15.41 31.70 0.56
C ARG A 60 -14.77 32.33 1.81
N ARG A 61 -14.55 31.54 2.86
CA ARG A 61 -14.04 31.96 4.18
C ARG A 61 -14.93 32.98 4.90
N GLN A 62 -16.21 33.06 4.55
CA GLN A 62 -17.17 33.85 5.33
C GLN A 62 -17.52 33.10 6.61
N LEU A 63 -17.47 33.80 7.75
CA LEU A 63 -17.75 33.22 9.06
C LEU A 63 -19.23 32.81 9.17
N ILE A 64 -19.46 31.54 9.48
CA ILE A 64 -20.79 30.98 9.77
C ILE A 64 -21.04 31.06 11.27
N PHE A 65 -20.13 30.52 12.07
CA PHE A 65 -20.14 30.69 13.52
C PHE A 65 -18.76 30.51 14.13
N GLU A 66 -18.61 30.97 15.37
CA GLU A 66 -17.43 30.72 16.19
C GLU A 66 -17.82 30.21 17.59
N ILE A 67 -16.95 29.41 18.18
CA ILE A 67 -17.10 28.84 19.52
C ILE A 67 -15.82 29.12 20.30
N PRO A 68 -15.87 30.00 21.32
CA PRO A 68 -14.72 30.21 22.20
C PRO A 68 -14.47 28.98 23.09
N SER A 69 -13.24 28.82 23.56
CA SER A 69 -12.79 27.69 24.39
C SER A 69 -13.55 27.53 25.70
N GLN A 70 -14.19 28.59 26.18
CA GLN A 70 -15.01 28.58 27.39
C GLN A 70 -16.30 27.75 27.23
N LEU A 71 -16.76 27.52 26.00
CA LEU A 71 -17.89 26.63 25.72
C LEU A 71 -17.41 25.17 25.66
N THR A 72 -16.87 24.68 26.77
CA THR A 72 -16.06 23.46 26.89
C THR A 72 -16.68 22.23 26.22
N ASN A 73 -17.99 22.02 26.33
CA ASN A 73 -18.66 20.87 25.69
C ASN A 73 -18.61 20.95 24.16
N ALA A 74 -18.96 22.09 23.58
CA ALA A 74 -18.94 22.29 22.13
C ALA A 74 -17.50 22.37 21.61
N TYR A 75 -16.64 23.06 22.35
CA TYR A 75 -15.23 23.21 22.03
C TYR A 75 -14.50 21.87 21.97
N ASN A 76 -14.59 21.05 23.02
CA ASN A 76 -13.93 19.75 23.09
C ASN A 76 -14.44 18.76 22.03
N LYS A 77 -15.69 18.93 21.55
CA LYS A 77 -16.22 18.12 20.45
C LYS A 77 -15.64 18.55 19.11
N LEU A 78 -15.53 19.85 18.85
CA LEU A 78 -15.01 20.38 17.59
C LEU A 78 -13.47 20.35 17.51
N GLN A 79 -12.76 20.41 18.63
CA GLN A 79 -11.30 20.32 18.67
C GLN A 79 -10.77 18.99 18.11
N LYS A 80 -11.58 17.93 18.20
CA LYS A 80 -11.26 16.61 17.63
C LYS A 80 -11.25 16.58 16.10
N ILE A 81 -11.75 17.63 15.46
CA ILE A 81 -11.76 17.80 14.01
C ILE A 81 -10.49 18.54 13.60
N ALA A 82 -9.76 17.98 12.64
CA ALA A 82 -8.58 18.62 12.05
C ALA A 82 -8.98 19.90 11.30
N ASP A 83 -8.16 20.94 11.45
CA ASP A 83 -8.33 22.19 10.70
C ASP A 83 -8.30 21.96 9.19
N ASN A 84 -8.99 22.83 8.46
CA ASN A 84 -9.15 22.76 7.00
C ASN A 84 -9.94 21.54 6.49
N THR A 85 -10.57 20.75 7.37
CA THR A 85 -11.40 19.61 6.96
C THR A 85 -12.83 20.08 6.63
N PRO A 86 -13.38 19.72 5.45
CA PRO A 86 -14.72 20.14 5.04
C PRO A 86 -15.83 19.28 5.68
N TYR A 87 -16.85 19.94 6.23
CA TYR A 87 -18.04 19.31 6.81
C TYR A 87 -19.33 19.94 6.28
N ASN A 88 -20.38 19.14 6.23
CA ASN A 88 -21.76 19.62 6.16
C ASN A 88 -22.25 19.92 7.57
N ILE A 89 -22.92 21.04 7.75
CA ILE A 89 -23.47 21.48 9.02
C ILE A 89 -24.99 21.58 8.88
N LYS A 90 -25.73 21.02 9.82
CA LYS A 90 -27.15 21.28 10.02
C LYS A 90 -27.36 21.88 11.40
N ILE A 91 -28.07 23.00 11.48
CA ILE A 91 -28.40 23.68 12.74
C ILE A 91 -29.92 23.70 12.89
N GLU A 92 -30.40 23.16 13.99
CA GLU A 92 -31.82 23.09 14.36
C GLU A 92 -32.03 23.79 15.71
N THR A 93 -33.22 24.34 15.93
CA THR A 93 -33.57 25.04 17.19
C THR A 93 -34.79 24.42 17.83
N GLU A 94 -34.80 24.34 19.15
CA GLU A 94 -35.95 23.92 19.95
C GLU A 94 -36.16 24.92 21.09
N THR A 95 -37.40 25.41 21.22
CA THR A 95 -37.78 26.37 22.25
C THR A 95 -38.57 25.65 23.33
N PHE A 96 -38.11 25.76 24.58
CA PHE A 96 -38.77 25.19 25.74
C PHE A 96 -39.61 26.28 26.40
N GLU A 97 -40.90 26.33 26.08
CA GLU A 97 -41.83 27.38 26.55
C GLU A 97 -41.83 27.54 28.07
N ASN A 98 -41.75 26.42 28.80
CA ASN A 98 -41.77 26.42 30.27
C ASN A 98 -40.51 27.02 30.93
N GLN A 99 -39.43 27.25 30.17
CA GLN A 99 -38.14 27.73 30.68
C GLN A 99 -37.62 28.97 29.95
N ASN A 100 -38.39 29.53 29.01
CA ASN A 100 -37.99 30.63 28.14
C ASN A 100 -36.56 30.46 27.57
N ARG A 101 -36.25 29.24 27.12
CA ARG A 101 -34.91 28.83 26.69
C ARG A 101 -34.97 28.23 25.30
N THR A 102 -34.13 28.73 24.40
CA THR A 102 -33.89 28.12 23.09
C THR A 102 -32.58 27.34 23.10
N LEU A 103 -32.61 26.13 22.54
CA LEU A 103 -31.44 25.28 22.34
C LEU A 103 -31.12 25.18 20.85
N HIS A 104 -29.86 25.36 20.49
CA HIS A 104 -29.37 25.13 19.12
C HIS A 104 -28.67 23.78 19.03
N TYR A 105 -29.18 22.89 18.19
CA TYR A 105 -28.59 21.59 17.88
C TYR A 105 -27.71 21.69 16.64
N PHE A 106 -26.42 21.53 16.83
CA PHE A 106 -25.46 21.47 15.73
C PHE A 106 -25.23 20.01 15.35
N THR A 107 -25.44 19.67 14.08
CA THR A 107 -25.07 18.39 13.50
C THR A 107 -23.98 18.64 12.46
N LEU A 108 -22.77 18.15 12.72
CA LEU A 108 -21.71 18.12 11.71
C LEU A 108 -21.64 16.72 11.12
N THR A 109 -21.74 16.64 9.80
CA THR A 109 -21.54 15.41 9.02
C THR A 109 -20.35 15.65 8.12
N PRO A 110 -19.35 14.74 8.02
CA PRO A 110 -18.32 14.87 7.01
C PRO A 110 -18.98 15.16 5.65
N GLY A 111 -18.44 16.11 4.88
CA GLY A 111 -18.90 16.27 3.50
C GLY A 111 -18.84 14.89 2.82
N LYS A 112 -19.81 14.56 1.94
CA LYS A 112 -19.63 13.38 1.09
C LYS A 112 -18.28 13.55 0.40
N ILE A 113 -17.30 12.72 0.76
CA ILE A 113 -16.03 12.68 0.05
C ILE A 113 -16.38 12.05 -1.29
N THR A 114 -16.72 12.88 -2.27
CA THR A 114 -16.78 12.43 -3.65
C THR A 114 -15.34 12.21 -4.05
N ILE A 115 -14.89 10.95 -3.96
CA ILE A 115 -13.58 10.54 -4.48
C ILE A 115 -13.68 10.66 -6.01
N PRO A 116 -12.99 11.62 -6.65
CA PRO A 116 -13.00 11.68 -8.10
C PRO A 116 -12.30 10.44 -8.66
N ASN A 117 -12.98 9.73 -9.57
CA ASN A 117 -12.48 8.51 -10.22
C ASN A 117 -11.97 7.47 -9.21
N PRO A 118 -12.83 6.91 -8.34
CA PRO A 118 -12.39 5.97 -7.32
C PRO A 118 -11.78 4.71 -7.96
N ILE A 119 -10.79 4.14 -7.28
CA ILE A 119 -10.15 2.88 -7.67
C ILE A 119 -10.69 1.81 -6.74
N THR A 120 -11.36 0.81 -7.30
CA THR A 120 -11.98 -0.28 -6.53
C THR A 120 -10.99 -0.92 -5.54
N ARG A 121 -9.81 -1.30 -6.03
CA ARG A 121 -8.73 -1.83 -5.22
C ARG A 121 -7.39 -1.53 -5.85
N ILE A 122 -6.38 -1.35 -5.02
CA ILE A 122 -4.98 -1.31 -5.42
C ILE A 122 -4.22 -2.43 -4.73
N ILE A 123 -3.14 -2.88 -5.36
CA ILE A 123 -2.18 -3.82 -4.80
C ILE A 123 -0.86 -3.08 -4.72
N VAL A 124 -0.21 -3.16 -3.56
CA VAL A 124 1.03 -2.41 -3.28
C VAL A 124 2.09 -3.39 -2.80
N ASP A 125 3.33 -3.15 -3.22
CA ASP A 125 4.51 -3.84 -2.75
C ASP A 125 5.71 -2.88 -2.76
N THR A 126 6.67 -3.09 -1.87
CA THR A 126 7.87 -2.26 -1.72
C THR A 126 9.14 -3.10 -1.62
N GLU A 127 10.22 -2.57 -2.21
CA GLU A 127 11.57 -3.05 -1.97
C GLU A 127 12.35 -2.01 -1.18
N THR A 128 13.20 -2.47 -0.25
CA THR A 128 13.86 -1.61 0.74
C THR A 128 15.34 -1.96 0.91
N THR A 129 16.10 -1.10 1.57
CA THR A 129 17.51 -1.36 1.92
C THR A 129 17.67 -2.34 3.08
N GLY A 130 16.58 -2.75 3.73
CA GLY A 130 16.59 -3.63 4.90
C GLY A 130 15.20 -3.76 5.52
N LEU A 131 15.11 -4.20 6.78
CA LEU A 131 13.84 -4.59 7.40
C LEU A 131 13.31 -3.60 8.44
N ASP A 132 14.08 -2.56 8.80
CA ASP A 132 13.69 -1.61 9.84
C ASP A 132 13.30 -0.25 9.22
N PRO A 133 12.01 0.12 9.19
CA PRO A 133 11.55 1.40 8.64
C PRO A 133 12.16 2.64 9.31
N ALA A 134 12.69 2.53 10.54
CA ALA A 134 13.34 3.65 11.21
C ALA A 134 14.76 3.92 10.67
N GLU A 135 15.43 2.89 10.16
CA GLU A 135 16.83 2.94 9.76
C GLU A 135 17.01 2.72 8.25
N ASP A 136 16.14 1.94 7.61
CA ASP A 136 16.19 1.53 6.21
C ASP A 136 15.25 2.36 5.33
N GLU A 137 15.53 2.35 4.02
CA GLU A 137 14.92 3.25 3.07
C GLU A 137 14.28 2.51 1.89
N LEU A 138 13.31 3.15 1.25
CA LEU A 138 12.61 2.63 0.07
C LEU A 138 13.52 2.65 -1.17
N LEU A 139 13.53 1.54 -1.91
CA LEU A 139 14.26 1.34 -3.17
C LEU A 139 13.33 1.19 -4.37
N GLN A 140 12.13 0.61 -4.18
CA GLN A 140 11.10 0.51 -5.21
C GLN A 140 9.72 0.60 -4.54
N ILE A 141 8.78 1.26 -5.21
CA ILE A 141 7.36 1.18 -4.87
C ILE A 141 6.63 0.79 -6.15
N ALA A 142 5.86 -0.30 -6.09
CA ALA A 142 4.96 -0.69 -7.15
C ALA A 142 3.51 -0.64 -6.65
N ILE A 143 2.62 -0.16 -7.53
CA ILE A 143 1.18 -0.14 -7.31
C ILE A 143 0.51 -0.57 -8.61
N ILE A 144 -0.26 -1.65 -8.55
CA ILE A 144 -1.17 -2.04 -9.62
C ILE A 144 -2.62 -1.87 -9.18
N ASP A 145 -3.49 -1.80 -10.17
CA ASP A 145 -4.92 -1.81 -10.00
C ASP A 145 -5.43 -3.28 -9.93
N GLY A 146 -6.70 -3.49 -9.59
CA GLY A 146 -7.34 -4.81 -9.50
C GLY A 146 -7.44 -5.60 -10.82
N ASN A 147 -7.22 -4.95 -11.96
CA ASN A 147 -7.10 -5.59 -13.27
C ASN A 147 -5.63 -5.93 -13.60
N GLY A 148 -4.68 -5.53 -12.77
CA GLY A 148 -3.25 -5.67 -13.00
C GLY A 148 -2.63 -4.51 -13.78
N THR A 149 -3.33 -3.41 -14.06
CA THR A 149 -2.71 -2.26 -14.71
C THR A 149 -1.77 -1.55 -13.74
N THR A 150 -0.56 -1.23 -14.17
CA THR A 150 0.38 -0.45 -13.37
C THR A 150 -0.08 1.00 -13.21
N LEU A 151 -0.26 1.42 -11.96
CA LEU A 151 -0.54 2.81 -11.58
C LEU A 151 0.74 3.57 -11.18
N HIS A 152 1.69 2.83 -10.60
CA HIS A 152 2.99 3.32 -10.16
C HIS A 152 4.00 2.18 -10.17
N ASN A 153 5.22 2.42 -10.66
CA ASN A 153 6.32 1.47 -10.56
C ASN A 153 7.63 2.26 -10.73
N GLU A 154 8.18 2.74 -9.63
CA GLU A 154 9.37 3.60 -9.65
C GLU A 154 10.42 3.07 -8.70
N TYR A 155 11.68 3.26 -9.10
CA TYR A 155 12.85 3.00 -8.28
C TYR A 155 13.37 4.29 -7.69
N TYR A 156 13.90 4.21 -6.48
CA TYR A 156 14.32 5.36 -5.69
C TYR A 156 15.76 5.24 -5.24
N LYS A 157 16.45 6.37 -5.24
CA LYS A 157 17.73 6.51 -4.57
C LYS A 157 17.47 6.66 -3.06
N PRO A 158 18.13 5.92 -2.17
CA PRO A 158 18.10 6.20 -0.73
C PRO A 158 18.82 7.53 -0.42
N GLU A 159 18.36 8.24 0.60
CA GLU A 159 18.92 9.52 1.06
C GLU A 159 20.15 9.32 1.96
N HIS A 160 20.17 8.26 2.77
CA HIS A 160 21.18 8.05 3.81
C HIS A 160 22.03 6.78 3.61
N LYS A 161 21.42 5.68 3.17
CA LYS A 161 22.08 4.38 2.96
C LYS A 161 22.91 4.41 1.68
N THR A 162 24.16 3.99 1.80
CA THR A 162 25.09 3.88 0.67
C THR A 162 25.32 2.43 0.23
N SER A 163 24.97 1.45 1.06
CA SER A 163 25.03 0.01 0.75
C SER A 163 23.98 -0.79 1.54
N TRP A 164 23.57 -1.94 0.99
CA TRP A 164 22.59 -2.86 1.59
C TRP A 164 22.77 -4.30 1.07
N PRO A 165 23.93 -4.94 1.33
CA PRO A 165 24.26 -6.21 0.70
C PRO A 165 23.29 -7.35 1.04
N GLU A 166 22.68 -7.37 2.23
CA GLU A 166 21.65 -8.33 2.62
C GLU A 166 20.39 -8.18 1.77
N ALA A 167 19.84 -6.97 1.70
CA ALA A 167 18.64 -6.70 0.92
C ALA A 167 18.89 -6.86 -0.58
N GLN A 168 20.05 -6.41 -1.08
CA GLN A 168 20.44 -6.55 -2.48
C GLN A 168 20.53 -8.02 -2.92
N ARG A 169 20.94 -8.94 -2.03
CA ARG A 169 20.93 -10.39 -2.36
C ARG A 169 19.51 -10.92 -2.61
N ILE A 170 18.51 -10.28 -2.02
CA ILE A 170 17.10 -10.67 -2.11
C ILE A 170 16.43 -9.96 -3.29
N ASN A 171 16.42 -8.63 -3.29
CA ASN A 171 15.70 -7.80 -4.28
C ASN A 171 16.50 -7.46 -5.53
N HIS A 172 17.79 -7.77 -5.54
CA HIS A 172 18.66 -7.55 -6.70
C HIS A 172 18.78 -6.07 -7.13
N ILE A 173 18.42 -5.13 -6.25
CA ILE A 173 18.59 -3.69 -6.47
C ILE A 173 19.93 -3.28 -5.88
N SER A 174 20.86 -2.85 -6.72
CA SER A 174 22.18 -2.36 -6.32
C SER A 174 22.21 -0.83 -6.19
N PRO A 175 23.14 -0.28 -5.39
CA PRO A 175 23.35 1.18 -5.32
C PRO A 175 23.56 1.82 -6.70
N GLN A 176 24.26 1.12 -7.60
CA GLN A 176 24.53 1.60 -8.95
C GLN A 176 23.26 1.72 -9.82
N GLN A 177 22.26 0.84 -9.64
CA GLN A 177 20.99 0.91 -10.39
C GLN A 177 20.16 2.13 -9.97
N VAL A 178 20.23 2.54 -8.71
CA VAL A 178 19.40 3.63 -8.15
C VAL A 178 20.13 4.95 -7.98
N LYS A 179 21.46 5.03 -8.17
CA LYS A 179 22.26 6.23 -7.90
C LYS A 179 21.78 7.54 -8.56
N ASN A 180 21.10 7.43 -9.70
CA ASN A 180 20.60 8.55 -10.50
C ASN A 180 19.07 8.68 -10.43
N LYS A 181 18.40 7.88 -9.61
CA LYS A 181 16.95 7.94 -9.42
C LYS A 181 16.59 9.08 -8.45
N ALA A 182 15.33 9.49 -8.51
CA ALA A 182 14.79 10.48 -7.58
C ALA A 182 14.65 9.89 -6.16
N TYR A 183 14.53 10.76 -5.17
CA TYR A 183 14.16 10.36 -3.81
C TYR A 183 12.65 10.09 -3.71
N ALA A 184 12.24 9.08 -2.94
CA ALA A 184 10.83 8.68 -2.79
C ALA A 184 9.93 9.83 -2.32
N ARG A 185 10.46 10.75 -1.49
CA ARG A 185 9.70 11.91 -0.99
C ARG A 185 9.14 12.82 -2.09
N PHE A 186 9.73 12.83 -3.29
CA PHE A 186 9.21 13.61 -4.41
C PHE A 186 7.90 13.05 -4.98
N ASP A 187 7.64 11.75 -4.82
CA ASP A 187 6.41 11.10 -5.29
C ASP A 187 5.30 11.07 -4.24
N LYS A 188 5.56 11.53 -3.00
CA LYS A 188 4.59 11.49 -1.90
C LYS A 188 3.19 11.97 -2.29
N ASN A 189 3.09 13.13 -2.96
CA ASN A 189 1.80 13.68 -3.35
C ASN A 189 1.09 12.85 -4.44
N ARG A 190 1.85 12.26 -5.36
CA ARG A 190 1.32 11.36 -6.40
C ARG A 190 0.80 10.07 -5.76
N LEU A 191 1.59 9.47 -4.89
CA LEU A 191 1.23 8.26 -4.15
C LEU A 191 -0.02 8.52 -3.29
N GLN A 192 -0.04 9.60 -2.50
CA GLN A 192 -1.20 9.95 -1.67
C GLN A 192 -2.50 10.03 -2.48
N LYS A 193 -2.47 10.61 -3.69
CA LYS A 193 -3.65 10.65 -4.58
C LYS A 193 -4.14 9.27 -5.01
N ILE A 194 -3.24 8.30 -5.19
CA ILE A 194 -3.62 6.91 -5.52
C ILE A 194 -4.29 6.26 -4.30
N PHE A 195 -3.67 6.38 -3.12
CA PHE A 195 -4.21 5.83 -1.86
C PHE A 195 -5.55 6.46 -1.46
N ASP A 196 -5.72 7.77 -1.64
CA ASP A 196 -6.98 8.49 -1.37
C ASP A 196 -8.12 7.98 -2.26
N ARG A 197 -7.80 7.56 -3.48
CA ARG A 197 -8.77 7.04 -4.46
C ARG A 197 -9.11 5.58 -4.25
N ALA A 198 -8.25 4.81 -3.57
CA ALA A 198 -8.46 3.39 -3.33
C ALA A 198 -9.62 3.15 -2.35
N GLN A 199 -10.53 2.23 -2.70
CA GLN A 199 -11.55 1.73 -1.78
C GLN A 199 -11.04 0.54 -0.96
N GLU A 200 -10.10 -0.23 -1.52
CA GLU A 200 -9.37 -1.32 -0.87
C GLU A 200 -7.87 -1.24 -1.21
N ILE A 201 -7.01 -1.52 -0.23
CA ILE A 201 -5.55 -1.53 -0.34
C ILE A 201 -5.09 -2.93 0.04
N ILE A 202 -4.60 -3.69 -0.93
CA ILE A 202 -4.20 -5.08 -0.76
C ILE A 202 -2.67 -5.14 -0.73
N ILE A 203 -2.10 -5.77 0.29
CA ILE A 203 -0.65 -5.92 0.46
C ILE A 203 -0.37 -7.32 1.02
N TYR A 204 0.68 -7.99 0.54
CA TYR A 204 1.12 -9.23 1.14
C TYR A 204 2.04 -8.93 2.32
N ASN A 205 1.67 -9.34 3.54
CA ASN A 205 2.39 -8.94 4.76
C ASN A 205 2.34 -7.42 5.01
N ALA A 206 1.13 -6.85 4.87
CA ALA A 206 0.84 -5.42 4.94
C ALA A 206 1.58 -4.60 6.02
N PRO A 207 1.77 -5.06 7.28
CA PRO A 207 2.46 -4.26 8.29
C PRO A 207 3.88 -3.81 7.89
N PHE A 208 4.56 -4.57 7.03
CA PHE A 208 5.90 -4.24 6.56
C PHE A 208 5.88 -2.99 5.66
N ASP A 209 5.22 -3.08 4.51
CA ASP A 209 5.15 -1.99 3.53
C ASP A 209 4.52 -0.73 4.11
N LEU A 210 3.43 -0.89 4.88
CA LEU A 210 2.74 0.25 5.50
C LEU A 210 3.64 1.04 6.45
N ALA A 211 4.60 0.39 7.12
CA ALA A 211 5.52 1.08 8.01
C ALA A 211 6.50 1.96 7.23
N PHE A 212 7.09 1.47 6.14
CA PHE A 212 7.95 2.28 5.26
C PHE A 212 7.17 3.42 4.58
N LEU A 213 5.96 3.14 4.08
CA LEU A 213 5.09 4.14 3.47
C LEU A 213 4.63 5.22 4.49
N ALA A 214 4.47 4.85 5.77
CA ALA A 214 4.16 5.80 6.84
C ALA A 214 5.35 6.71 7.16
N VAL A 215 6.60 6.20 7.13
CA VAL A 215 7.82 7.01 7.29
C VAL A 215 7.97 8.03 6.16
N LEU A 216 7.60 7.65 4.92
CA LEU A 216 7.47 8.59 3.79
C LEU A 216 6.38 9.67 4.03
N GLY A 217 5.52 9.45 5.02
CA GLY A 217 4.45 10.35 5.43
C GLY A 217 3.15 10.18 4.65
N LEU A 218 2.93 9.02 4.03
CA LEU A 218 1.64 8.65 3.45
C LEU A 218 0.62 8.38 4.56
N LYS A 219 -0.64 8.71 4.25
CA LYS A 219 -1.79 8.46 5.12
C LYS A 219 -2.73 7.50 4.41
N PHE A 220 -3.18 6.47 5.11
CA PHE A 220 -4.13 5.49 4.60
C PHE A 220 -5.16 5.15 5.68
N ASP A 221 -6.38 4.82 5.25
CA ASP A 221 -7.41 4.30 6.13
C ASP A 221 -7.17 2.80 6.35
N THR A 222 -6.77 2.42 7.56
CA THR A 222 -6.44 1.02 7.88
C THR A 222 -7.64 0.08 7.76
N LYS A 223 -8.88 0.60 7.74
CA LYS A 223 -10.08 -0.20 7.48
C LYS A 223 -10.19 -0.67 6.03
N LYS A 224 -9.46 -0.02 5.11
CA LYS A 224 -9.38 -0.40 3.70
C LYS A 224 -8.27 -1.40 3.43
N VAL A 225 -7.43 -1.72 4.42
CA VAL A 225 -6.26 -2.58 4.22
C VAL A 225 -6.64 -4.05 4.33
N THR A 226 -6.30 -4.82 3.30
CA THR A 226 -6.38 -6.28 3.25
C THR A 226 -4.95 -6.85 3.26
N ASP A 227 -4.64 -7.70 4.25
CA ASP A 227 -3.37 -8.43 4.34
C ASP A 227 -3.51 -9.83 3.73
N THR A 228 -3.14 -9.97 2.46
CA THR A 228 -3.32 -11.20 1.68
C THR A 228 -2.60 -12.39 2.31
N MET A 229 -1.45 -12.18 2.97
CA MET A 229 -0.71 -13.26 3.62
C MET A 229 -1.53 -13.90 4.74
N LYS A 230 -2.11 -13.06 5.61
CA LYS A 230 -2.93 -13.52 6.74
C LYS A 230 -4.21 -14.17 6.26
N GLU A 231 -4.89 -13.58 5.29
CA GLU A 231 -6.11 -14.15 4.73
C GLU A 231 -5.84 -15.51 4.09
N TYR A 232 -4.82 -15.61 3.24
CA TYR A 232 -4.45 -16.85 2.56
C TYR A 232 -4.04 -17.93 3.56
N GLY A 233 -3.09 -17.59 4.45
CA GLY A 233 -2.57 -18.50 5.45
C GLY A 233 -3.67 -19.05 6.35
N HIS A 234 -4.62 -18.22 6.77
CA HIS A 234 -5.73 -18.66 7.60
C HIS A 234 -6.70 -19.57 6.84
N LEU A 235 -7.07 -19.18 5.62
CA LEU A 235 -8.10 -19.85 4.84
C LEU A 235 -7.66 -21.20 4.28
N TYR A 236 -6.39 -21.35 3.91
CA TYR A 236 -5.87 -22.56 3.26
C TYR A 236 -4.96 -23.41 4.14
N HIS A 237 -4.30 -22.81 5.13
CA HIS A 237 -3.18 -23.45 5.84
C HIS A 237 -3.24 -23.31 7.38
N HIS A 238 -4.30 -22.70 7.92
CA HIS A 238 -4.49 -22.43 9.35
C HIS A 238 -3.27 -21.76 10.04
N THR A 239 -2.52 -20.94 9.30
CA THR A 239 -1.34 -20.22 9.78
C THR A 239 -1.49 -18.71 9.58
N ARG A 240 -0.74 -17.92 10.35
CA ARG A 240 -0.67 -16.46 10.17
C ARG A 240 0.42 -16.03 9.18
N PHE A 241 1.34 -16.94 8.85
CA PHE A 241 2.45 -16.69 7.95
C PHE A 241 2.51 -17.78 6.89
N TYR A 242 2.51 -17.37 5.63
CA TYR A 242 2.67 -18.23 4.48
C TYR A 242 3.46 -17.46 3.43
N LYS A 243 4.36 -18.10 2.69
CA LYS A 243 5.22 -17.40 1.73
C LYS A 243 4.44 -17.06 0.46
N LEU A 244 4.67 -15.86 -0.09
CA LEU A 244 4.03 -15.44 -1.33
C LEU A 244 4.34 -16.37 -2.50
N THR A 245 5.60 -16.79 -2.65
CA THR A 245 6.01 -17.73 -3.71
C THR A 245 5.27 -19.06 -3.65
N ASP A 246 5.01 -19.58 -2.44
CA ASP A 246 4.25 -20.81 -2.24
C ASP A 246 2.76 -20.59 -2.51
N ALA A 247 2.17 -19.49 -1.98
CA ALA A 247 0.77 -19.14 -2.22
C ALA A 247 0.48 -18.89 -3.70
N ALA A 248 1.37 -18.18 -4.40
CA ALA A 248 1.27 -17.90 -5.83
C ALA A 248 1.34 -19.20 -6.63
N ARG A 249 2.27 -20.09 -6.32
CA ARG A 249 2.39 -21.41 -6.96
C ARG A 249 1.12 -22.24 -6.78
N GLU A 250 0.55 -22.30 -5.58
CA GLU A 250 -0.73 -22.96 -5.32
C GLU A 250 -1.91 -22.28 -6.03
N SER A 251 -1.80 -20.99 -6.29
CA SER A 251 -2.70 -20.18 -7.10
C SER A 251 -2.45 -20.31 -8.61
N ARG A 252 -1.53 -21.18 -9.03
CA ARG A 252 -1.12 -21.42 -10.43
C ARG A 252 -0.51 -20.17 -11.09
N TYR A 253 0.11 -19.30 -10.31
CA TYR A 253 0.82 -18.11 -10.78
C TYR A 253 2.32 -18.29 -10.53
N THR A 254 3.13 -18.15 -11.59
CA THR A 254 4.59 -18.25 -11.52
C THR A 254 5.19 -16.92 -11.92
N TYR A 255 6.19 -16.47 -11.19
CA TYR A 255 6.80 -15.16 -11.38
C TYR A 255 8.22 -15.15 -10.83
N LYS A 256 8.97 -14.09 -11.16
CA LYS A 256 10.27 -13.83 -10.53
C LYS A 256 10.03 -13.03 -9.26
N ALA A 257 10.31 -13.64 -8.11
CA ALA A 257 10.17 -13.01 -6.81
C ALA A 257 11.20 -11.90 -6.57
N HIS A 258 10.88 -11.01 -5.63
CA HIS A 258 11.72 -9.91 -5.19
C HIS A 258 11.93 -8.85 -6.28
N ASP A 259 10.82 -8.51 -6.92
CA ASP A 259 10.61 -7.32 -7.75
C ASP A 259 9.21 -6.81 -7.43
N ALA A 260 9.10 -5.57 -6.95
CA ALA A 260 7.84 -5.11 -6.37
C ALA A 260 6.65 -5.17 -7.35
N LEU A 261 6.89 -4.96 -8.65
CA LEU A 261 5.82 -5.07 -9.65
C LEU A 261 5.40 -6.53 -9.85
N ALA A 262 6.36 -7.44 -9.95
CA ALA A 262 6.07 -8.86 -10.07
C ALA A 262 5.38 -9.43 -8.81
N ASP A 263 5.81 -9.01 -7.61
CA ASP A 263 5.19 -9.36 -6.33
C ASP A 263 3.78 -8.77 -6.18
N CYS A 264 3.53 -7.55 -6.68
CA CYS A 264 2.18 -6.99 -6.84
C CYS A 264 1.27 -7.93 -7.64
N HIS A 265 1.71 -8.39 -8.82
CA HIS A 265 0.90 -9.29 -9.64
C HIS A 265 0.69 -10.67 -9.00
N ALA A 266 1.70 -11.20 -8.32
CA ALA A 266 1.57 -12.46 -7.57
C ALA A 266 0.56 -12.31 -6.42
N THR A 267 0.62 -11.21 -5.69
CA THR A 267 -0.33 -10.87 -4.61
C THR A 267 -1.76 -10.77 -5.15
N LEU A 268 -1.96 -10.11 -6.30
CA LEU A 268 -3.27 -10.04 -6.96
C LEU A 268 -3.80 -11.44 -7.30
N ALA A 269 -2.98 -12.31 -7.87
CA ALA A 269 -3.39 -13.68 -8.22
C ALA A 269 -3.80 -14.49 -6.98
N VAL A 270 -3.06 -14.34 -5.87
CA VAL A 270 -3.39 -14.96 -4.59
C VAL A 270 -4.71 -14.40 -4.03
N GLN A 271 -4.90 -13.08 -4.06
CA GLN A 271 -6.14 -12.47 -3.58
C GLN A 271 -7.35 -12.89 -4.42
N GLN A 272 -7.22 -12.97 -5.74
CA GLN A 272 -8.29 -13.48 -6.63
C GLN A 272 -8.70 -14.92 -6.27
N ARG A 273 -7.75 -15.77 -5.87
CA ARG A 273 -8.05 -17.11 -5.38
C ARG A 273 -8.81 -17.09 -4.06
N ILE A 274 -8.44 -16.23 -3.12
CA ILE A 274 -9.14 -16.03 -1.84
C ILE A 274 -10.57 -15.56 -2.09
N ASP A 275 -10.74 -14.54 -2.94
CA ASP A 275 -12.04 -13.96 -3.29
C ASP A 275 -12.97 -15.02 -3.89
N LYS A 276 -12.45 -15.82 -4.85
CA LYS A 276 -13.18 -16.96 -5.42
C LYS A 276 -13.62 -17.97 -4.36
N ARG A 277 -12.76 -18.26 -3.37
CA ARG A 277 -13.08 -19.20 -2.28
C ARG A 277 -14.11 -18.64 -1.30
N LYS A 278 -14.11 -17.32 -1.08
CA LYS A 278 -15.10 -16.60 -0.27
C LYS A 278 -16.44 -16.39 -1.01
N GLY A 279 -16.53 -16.75 -2.29
CA GLY A 279 -17.72 -16.51 -3.11
C GLY A 279 -17.91 -15.04 -3.50
N ILE A 280 -16.85 -14.24 -3.45
CA ILE A 280 -16.86 -12.86 -3.91
C ILE A 280 -16.74 -12.89 -5.44
N THR A 281 -17.81 -12.50 -6.14
CA THR A 281 -17.79 -12.30 -7.59
C THR A 281 -16.76 -11.22 -7.92
N ILE A 282 -15.93 -11.43 -8.95
CA ILE A 282 -14.84 -10.54 -9.36
C ILE A 282 -15.29 -9.09 -9.27
N ILE A 283 -14.64 -8.32 -8.40
CA ILE A 283 -14.92 -6.89 -8.31
C ILE A 283 -14.28 -6.27 -9.54
N GLU A 284 -15.07 -6.06 -10.60
CA GLU A 284 -14.62 -5.29 -11.75
C GLU A 284 -14.11 -3.95 -11.24
N GLN A 285 -12.89 -3.58 -11.64
CA GLN A 285 -12.50 -2.20 -11.44
C GLN A 285 -13.47 -1.29 -12.18
N ASN A 286 -13.70 -0.09 -11.63
CA ASN A 286 -14.41 0.95 -12.37
C ASN A 286 -13.83 1.03 -13.80
N PRO A 287 -14.68 1.03 -14.84
CA PRO A 287 -14.20 1.16 -16.21
C PRO A 287 -13.30 2.39 -16.32
N LYS A 288 -12.23 2.26 -17.12
CA LYS A 288 -11.28 3.35 -17.35
C LYS A 288 -12.08 4.62 -17.70
N PRO A 289 -11.89 5.75 -16.98
CA PRO A 289 -12.55 6.99 -17.37
C PRO A 289 -12.16 7.27 -18.82
N GLU A 290 -13.15 7.60 -19.66
CA GLU A 290 -12.93 8.03 -21.04
C GLU A 290 -11.83 9.11 -21.04
N PRO A 291 -10.86 9.05 -21.98
CA PRO A 291 -9.86 10.09 -22.08
C PRO A 291 -10.58 11.44 -22.22
N GLU A 292 -10.20 12.41 -21.38
CA GLU A 292 -10.68 13.78 -21.54
C GLU A 292 -10.42 14.22 -22.99
N PRO A 293 -11.40 14.85 -23.68
CA PRO A 293 -11.22 15.29 -25.04
C PRO A 293 -10.02 16.24 -25.10
N SER A 294 -8.95 15.77 -25.74
CA SER A 294 -7.76 16.57 -25.97
C SER A 294 -8.15 17.78 -26.80
N LYS A 295 -7.89 18.99 -26.28
CA LYS A 295 -7.98 20.22 -27.04
C LYS A 295 -6.99 20.11 -28.21
N GLU A 296 -7.53 20.00 -29.42
CA GLU A 296 -6.77 20.06 -30.66
C GLU A 296 -5.93 21.34 -30.68
N THR A 297 -4.62 21.19 -30.76
CA THR A 297 -3.72 22.26 -31.19
C THR A 297 -3.07 21.76 -32.47
N THR A 298 -3.64 22.19 -33.59
CA THR A 298 -3.12 21.97 -34.94
C THR A 298 -1.69 22.50 -35.01
N THR A 299 -0.71 21.61 -35.05
CA THR A 299 0.64 21.96 -35.49
C THR A 299 1.01 21.05 -36.64
N THR A 300 0.96 21.63 -37.83
CA THR A 300 1.39 21.05 -39.10
C THR A 300 2.88 20.72 -39.02
N VAL A 301 3.24 19.43 -39.08
CA VAL A 301 4.60 19.01 -39.41
C VAL A 301 4.53 17.88 -40.43
N THR A 302 5.15 18.18 -41.56
CA THR A 302 5.34 17.41 -42.80
C THR A 302 5.90 16.01 -42.59
N GLU A 303 5.37 15.08 -43.38
CA GLU A 303 5.79 13.69 -43.55
C GLU A 303 7.26 13.57 -43.99
N THR A 304 7.95 12.55 -43.48
CA THR A 304 8.93 11.82 -44.29
C THR A 304 8.91 10.35 -43.91
N THR A 305 8.39 9.55 -44.82
CA THR A 305 8.23 8.10 -44.75
C THR A 305 9.58 7.40 -44.89
N GLN A 306 9.94 6.50 -43.97
CA GLN A 306 10.78 5.35 -44.29
C GLN A 306 10.19 4.06 -43.71
N LYS A 307 9.74 3.20 -44.62
CA LYS A 307 9.27 1.82 -44.39
C LYS A 307 10.41 0.93 -43.92
N LYS A 308 10.15 0.10 -42.91
CA LYS A 308 10.73 -1.26 -42.81
C LYS A 308 9.72 -2.23 -42.18
N GLN A 309 9.40 -3.27 -42.95
CA GLN A 309 8.50 -4.38 -42.60
C GLN A 309 9.07 -5.29 -41.50
N PRO A 310 8.20 -6.03 -40.77
CA PRO A 310 8.59 -6.95 -39.71
C PRO A 310 8.95 -8.34 -40.27
N LYS A 311 9.89 -9.05 -39.61
CA LYS A 311 10.11 -10.48 -39.82
C LYS A 311 9.47 -11.28 -38.68
N HIS A 312 8.47 -12.07 -39.02
CA HIS A 312 8.01 -13.23 -38.24
C HIS A 312 9.09 -14.32 -38.23
N HIS A 313 9.29 -15.01 -37.11
CA HIS A 313 9.80 -16.39 -37.11
C HIS A 313 8.97 -17.28 -36.18
N HIS A 314 8.64 -18.44 -36.73
CA HIS A 314 7.85 -19.51 -36.14
C HIS A 314 8.70 -20.44 -35.26
N HIS A 315 7.98 -21.19 -34.44
CA HIS A 315 8.33 -22.22 -33.47
C HIS A 315 9.23 -23.36 -33.99
N THR A 316 10.09 -23.92 -33.13
CA THR A 316 10.37 -25.37 -33.10
C THR A 316 10.78 -25.84 -31.71
N GLN A 317 10.36 -27.07 -31.38
CA GLN A 317 10.47 -27.79 -30.12
C GLN A 317 11.44 -28.96 -30.30
N GLN A 318 12.42 -29.12 -29.40
CA GLN A 318 13.30 -30.28 -29.06
C GLN A 318 14.53 -29.71 -28.31
N ASP A 319 15.07 -30.18 -27.19
CA ASP A 319 15.12 -31.49 -26.53
C ASP A 319 15.34 -31.32 -25.01
N GLY A 320 15.03 -32.33 -24.20
CA GLY A 320 15.16 -32.35 -22.73
C GLY A 320 16.60 -32.33 -22.16
N ALA A 321 17.59 -31.87 -22.92
CA ALA A 321 18.96 -31.69 -22.44
C ALA A 321 19.11 -30.31 -21.78
N TRP A 322 19.80 -30.25 -20.64
CA TRP A 322 20.09 -28.97 -20.00
C TRP A 322 21.15 -28.20 -20.77
N SER A 323 21.03 -26.86 -20.79
CA SER A 323 22.07 -26.01 -21.38
C SER A 323 23.40 -26.21 -20.66
N THR A 324 24.50 -25.91 -21.36
CA THR A 324 25.86 -26.02 -20.81
C THR A 324 26.04 -25.18 -19.53
N GLU A 325 25.36 -24.04 -19.45
CA GLU A 325 25.35 -23.13 -18.30
C GLU A 325 24.63 -23.77 -17.10
N VAL A 326 23.47 -24.40 -17.33
CA VAL A 326 22.72 -25.12 -16.28
C VAL A 326 23.49 -26.33 -15.77
N LEU A 327 24.13 -27.10 -16.67
CA LEU A 327 24.97 -28.25 -16.29
C LEU A 327 26.21 -27.81 -15.49
N PHE A 328 26.78 -26.65 -15.79
CA PHE A 328 27.92 -26.09 -15.06
C PHE A 328 27.53 -25.67 -13.64
N ILE A 329 26.41 -24.96 -13.50
CA ILE A 329 25.87 -24.55 -12.19
C ILE A 329 25.50 -25.78 -11.35
N TYR A 330 24.83 -26.77 -11.96
CA TYR A 330 24.44 -28.00 -11.26
C TYR A 330 25.64 -28.79 -10.76
N LYS A 331 26.73 -28.87 -11.54
CA LYS A 331 28.00 -29.47 -11.12
C LYS A 331 28.59 -28.81 -9.89
N ILE A 332 28.66 -27.47 -9.86
CA ILE A 332 29.18 -26.72 -8.71
C ILE A 332 28.34 -27.02 -7.47
N PHE A 333 27.01 -26.99 -7.61
CA PHE A 333 26.09 -27.32 -6.52
C PHE A 333 26.30 -28.74 -5.98
N MET A 334 26.40 -29.74 -6.87
CA MET A 334 26.64 -31.14 -6.47
C MET A 334 28.01 -31.36 -5.83
N SER A 335 29.05 -30.64 -6.26
CA SER A 335 30.38 -30.68 -5.63
C SER A 335 30.36 -30.10 -4.21
N ILE A 336 29.66 -28.97 -3.99
CA ILE A 336 29.50 -28.37 -2.65
C ILE A 336 28.70 -29.30 -1.74
N PHE A 337 27.60 -29.89 -2.25
CA PHE A 337 26.78 -30.83 -1.48
C PHE A 337 27.56 -32.10 -1.10
N SER A 338 28.40 -32.61 -2.00
CA SER A 338 29.28 -33.77 -1.73
C SER A 338 30.34 -33.45 -0.66
N PHE A 339 30.87 -32.22 -0.66
CA PHE A 339 31.83 -31.76 0.35
C PHE A 339 31.17 -31.59 1.74
N LEU A 340 29.96 -31.04 1.79
CA LEU A 340 29.18 -30.91 3.04
C LEU A 340 28.82 -32.28 3.62
N ALA A 341 28.42 -33.24 2.77
CA ALA A 341 28.19 -34.62 3.19
C ALA A 341 29.46 -35.27 3.76
N LEU A 342 30.63 -35.05 3.14
CA LEU A 342 31.91 -35.56 3.63
C LEU A 342 32.22 -35.05 5.05
N ILE A 343 31.95 -33.77 5.33
CA ILE A 343 32.11 -33.18 6.68
C ILE A 343 31.21 -33.90 7.70
N ILE A 344 29.96 -34.18 7.34
CA ILE A 344 29.00 -34.90 8.19
C ILE A 344 29.47 -36.34 8.46
N THR A 345 30.08 -37.00 7.48
CA THR A 345 30.63 -38.35 7.65
C THR A 345 31.91 -38.40 8.49
N LEU A 346 32.72 -37.33 8.49
CA LEU A 346 34.02 -37.26 9.17
C LEU A 346 33.99 -36.72 10.61
N GLY A 347 32.89 -36.09 11.06
CA GLY A 347 32.79 -35.66 12.47
C GLY A 347 31.50 -34.93 12.84
N PHE A 348 31.14 -34.97 14.13
CA PHE A 348 30.05 -34.25 14.83
C PHE A 348 28.69 -34.94 15.11
N LEU A 349 28.46 -36.20 14.71
CA LEU A 349 27.27 -36.96 15.17
C LEU A 349 27.63 -38.12 16.11
N PRO A 350 26.76 -38.63 16.99
CA PRO A 350 27.03 -39.88 17.74
C PRO A 350 26.98 -41.11 16.81
N ALA A 351 27.82 -42.13 17.09
CA ALA A 351 28.09 -43.28 16.21
C ALA A 351 26.87 -43.95 15.53
N PRO A 352 25.74 -44.25 16.21
CA PRO A 352 24.60 -44.89 15.57
C PRO A 352 23.85 -43.98 14.58
N ARG A 353 23.93 -42.66 14.74
CA ARG A 353 23.32 -41.66 13.83
C ARG A 353 24.24 -41.29 12.67
N ARG A 354 25.55 -41.54 12.80
CA ARG A 354 26.52 -41.39 11.69
C ARG A 354 26.23 -42.40 10.58
N ALA A 355 26.06 -43.68 10.91
CA ALA A 355 25.88 -44.73 9.89
C ALA A 355 24.65 -44.50 9.00
N THR A 356 23.51 -44.14 9.60
CA THR A 356 22.26 -43.82 8.88
C THR A 356 22.38 -42.53 8.08
N GLY A 357 22.96 -41.48 8.66
CA GLY A 357 23.21 -40.21 7.96
C GLY A 357 24.15 -40.37 6.76
N THR A 358 25.21 -41.15 6.91
CA THR A 358 26.16 -41.49 5.85
C THR A 358 25.47 -42.24 4.70
N LEU A 359 24.62 -43.23 5.00
CA LEU A 359 23.89 -43.98 3.97
C LEU A 359 22.95 -43.10 3.16
N ILE A 360 22.22 -42.21 3.84
CA ILE A 360 21.31 -41.24 3.21
C ILE A 360 22.08 -40.26 2.32
N CYS A 361 23.22 -39.74 2.79
CA CYS A 361 24.05 -38.84 2.01
C CYS A 361 24.60 -39.51 0.75
N ILE A 362 25.08 -40.76 0.85
CA ILE A 362 25.57 -41.53 -0.29
C ILE A 362 24.45 -41.75 -1.33
N LEU A 363 23.24 -42.10 -0.89
CA LEU A 363 22.08 -42.28 -1.78
C LEU A 363 21.69 -40.99 -2.49
N LEU A 364 21.61 -39.87 -1.77
CA LEU A 364 21.24 -38.57 -2.34
C LEU A 364 22.29 -38.05 -3.33
N ILE A 365 23.58 -38.22 -3.01
CA ILE A 365 24.67 -37.84 -3.91
C ILE A 365 24.62 -38.70 -5.18
N SER A 366 24.44 -40.02 -5.04
CA SER A 366 24.35 -40.94 -6.17
C SER A 366 23.16 -40.62 -7.07
N LEU A 367 22.00 -40.29 -6.48
CA LEU A 367 20.81 -39.89 -7.23
C LEU A 367 20.98 -38.54 -7.93
N GLY A 368 21.59 -37.55 -7.29
CA GLY A 368 21.86 -36.25 -7.91
C GLY A 368 22.84 -36.34 -9.07
N TRP A 369 23.89 -37.15 -8.95
CA TRP A 369 24.80 -37.42 -10.08
C TRP A 369 24.10 -38.21 -11.20
N LEU A 370 23.21 -39.14 -10.88
CA LEU A 370 22.39 -39.83 -11.88
C LEU A 370 21.50 -38.86 -12.68
N ILE A 371 20.86 -37.89 -12.00
CA ILE A 371 20.06 -36.84 -12.65
C ILE A 371 20.94 -35.99 -13.58
N TYR A 372 22.15 -35.62 -13.14
CA TYR A 372 23.12 -34.93 -13.98
C TYR A 372 23.47 -35.73 -15.24
N TYR A 373 23.69 -37.05 -15.12
CA TYR A 373 24.02 -37.90 -16.26
C TYR A 373 22.85 -38.10 -17.22
N ILE A 374 21.60 -38.09 -16.75
CA ILE A 374 20.39 -38.16 -17.60
C ILE A 374 20.24 -36.89 -18.45
N HIS A 375 20.53 -35.72 -17.89
CA HIS A 375 20.29 -34.43 -18.56
C HIS A 375 21.52 -33.86 -19.26
N ARG A 376 22.68 -34.52 -19.11
CA ARG A 376 23.89 -34.18 -19.85
C ARG A 376 23.73 -34.70 -21.29
N PRO A 377 23.99 -33.88 -22.32
CA PRO A 377 24.01 -34.38 -23.69
C PRO A 377 25.09 -35.46 -23.82
N ASN A 378 24.73 -36.61 -24.42
CA ASN A 378 25.69 -37.65 -24.78
C ASN A 378 26.72 -37.02 -25.72
N LYS A 379 28.01 -37.22 -25.42
CA LYS A 379 29.09 -36.87 -26.35
C LYS A 379 29.17 -37.90 -27.46
#